data_AF-A0A3A6ERY6-F1
#
_entry.id   AF-A0A3A6ERY6-F1
#
_cell.length_a   1.000
_cell.length_b   1.000
_cell.length_c   1.000
_cell.angle_alpha   90.00
_cell.angle_beta   90.00
_cell.angle_gamma   90.00
#
_symmetry.space_group_name_H-M   'P 1'
#
loop_
_entity.id
_entity.type
_entity.pdbx_description
1 polymer ?
#
loop_
_entity_poly.entity_id
_entity_poly.type
_entity_poly.pdbx_seq_one_letter_code
_entity_poly.pdbx_strand_id
1 'polypeptide(L)'
;MLIRSQIWWDMETIPISVKYLREKQGKHRPNFEKKTKKKIKEKKKKKEVINVSVGEQDCAINTYIELIQSEYKTTARLKEEKNMKKKVVSSLLIMTMLTTVLAGCGSGSKDEGKKPQADSGETETIAIQLVNVVPELPDVEAVEAELNKITEKEINCKVDIQNLFIGDLPTTTSMNIVSDEKMDIVAVGLTQKLADIYDDGILMELDDYLEYAPNYVKAVENVLKAGQVNGVQYALPANPYVANSPGFVYNKDMADELGITVEKGADFDDLTAAFAAVKANDVYGSSAGGSTALNVHMYYNVETFGTNADFGYIADPVNSTKIENFYASDLFKNYCVAAKNWTDNDYMPAGSLTDTTTPQEYFKMEKLFGLPTGYDMSQFATWQSGQSFAIDIAQLDDPIITTASTAERMWGIAANSKHPEKAMELLELIYTNADVANLLQYGIEGKHYTKVEGTENVCTAEGAEVGPEGYTSLFTKYGDPTKAMTAVPNGDDYLEKVEEFNKDVPTSKSLGYVFDVTNVSAEAGAVSNVIAEHLPRLQSGNVENVDAAIEEFVNALDKAGMTAIIEENQKQLDAYMEQQ
;
A
#
# COMPACT_ATOMS: atom_id res chain seq x y z
N MET A 1 25.46 -33.00 13.51
CA MET A 1 26.55 -33.63 12.74
C MET A 1 26.75 -32.79 11.49
N LEU A 2 27.89 -32.09 11.40
CA LEU A 2 28.46 -31.34 10.27
C LEU A 2 27.56 -30.41 9.42
N ILE A 3 27.75 -29.11 9.69
CA ILE A 3 27.43 -27.96 8.86
C ILE A 3 28.18 -28.05 7.52
N ARG A 4 27.47 -27.88 6.39
CA ARG A 4 28.04 -27.37 5.12
C ARG A 4 27.10 -26.34 4.53
N SER A 5 27.39 -25.08 4.82
CA SER A 5 26.96 -23.93 4.03
C SER A 5 27.83 -23.83 2.78
N GLN A 6 27.25 -23.96 1.60
CA GLN A 6 27.86 -23.53 0.35
C GLN A 6 26.94 -22.46 -0.22
N ILE A 7 27.24 -21.20 0.07
CA ILE A 7 26.60 -20.06 -0.58
C ILE A 7 27.71 -19.29 -1.28
N TRP A 8 27.70 -19.37 -2.59
CA TRP A 8 28.36 -18.44 -3.49
C TRP A 8 27.40 -17.26 -3.65
N TRP A 9 27.85 -16.03 -3.40
CA TRP A 9 27.21 -14.84 -3.95
C TRP A 9 28.24 -13.97 -4.65
N ASP A 10 27.85 -13.55 -5.84
CA ASP A 10 28.55 -12.69 -6.76
C ASP A 10 28.79 -11.30 -6.15
N MET A 11 30.04 -10.87 -6.15
CA MET A 11 30.44 -9.48 -5.87
C MET A 11 30.15 -8.56 -7.07
N GLU A 12 28.94 -8.59 -7.64
CA GLU A 12 28.55 -7.69 -8.73
C GLU A 12 27.83 -6.41 -8.29
N THR A 13 27.51 -6.24 -7.00
CA THR A 13 26.82 -5.04 -6.51
C THR A 13 27.54 -4.39 -5.34
N ILE A 14 28.68 -3.77 -5.62
CA ILE A 14 29.14 -2.61 -4.84
C ILE A 14 29.30 -1.47 -5.85
N PRO A 15 28.44 -0.42 -5.81
CA PRO A 15 28.61 0.73 -6.67
C PRO A 15 29.94 1.41 -6.29
N ILE A 16 30.94 1.28 -7.17
CA ILE A 16 32.16 2.07 -7.07
C ILE A 16 31.73 3.51 -7.35
N SER A 17 31.63 4.36 -6.31
CA SER A 17 31.37 5.79 -6.48
C SER A 17 32.61 6.48 -7.07
N VAL A 18 32.82 6.29 -8.38
CA VAL A 18 33.86 6.95 -9.20
C VAL A 18 33.72 8.48 -9.17
N LYS A 19 32.56 9.00 -8.73
CA LYS A 19 32.29 10.43 -8.55
C LYS A 19 33.23 11.09 -7.54
N TYR A 20 33.54 10.42 -6.42
CA TYR A 20 34.40 11.00 -5.37
C TYR A 20 35.88 11.15 -5.79
N LEU A 21 36.37 10.31 -6.70
CA LEU A 21 37.75 10.38 -7.21
C LEU A 21 37.91 11.35 -8.40
N ARG A 22 36.84 11.64 -9.15
CA ARG A 22 36.86 12.60 -10.26
C ARG A 22 36.99 14.05 -9.81
N GLU A 23 36.44 14.39 -8.64
CA GLU A 23 36.47 15.76 -8.12
C GLU A 23 37.83 16.15 -7.50
N LYS A 24 38.64 15.18 -7.05
CA LYS A 24 39.95 15.46 -6.44
C LYS A 24 41.18 15.29 -7.33
N GLN A 25 41.06 14.65 -8.50
CA GLN A 25 42.19 14.51 -9.42
C GLN A 25 41.79 14.90 -10.84
N GLY A 26 42.13 16.13 -11.21
CA GLY A 26 41.86 16.68 -12.53
C GLY A 26 42.38 15.82 -13.68
N LYS A 27 41.51 15.71 -14.70
CA LYS A 27 41.70 15.21 -16.08
C LYS A 27 41.86 13.69 -16.29
N HIS A 28 40.94 13.19 -17.12
CA HIS A 28 40.85 11.92 -17.83
C HIS A 28 42.17 11.14 -18.06
N ARG A 29 42.20 9.88 -17.63
CA ARG A 29 43.10 8.84 -18.20
C ARG A 29 42.35 7.52 -18.49
N PRO A 30 41.88 7.31 -19.73
CA PRO A 30 41.14 6.10 -20.14
C PRO A 30 41.93 4.78 -20.05
N ASN A 31 43.25 4.84 -19.88
CA ASN A 31 44.13 3.67 -19.92
C ASN A 31 44.34 2.96 -18.58
N PHE A 32 43.89 3.53 -17.46
CA PHE A 32 44.08 2.92 -16.14
C PHE A 32 43.06 1.81 -15.88
N GLU A 33 41.76 2.06 -16.14
CA GLU A 33 40.70 1.05 -15.98
C GLU A 33 40.91 -0.21 -16.81
N LYS A 34 41.33 -0.08 -18.08
CA LYS A 34 41.61 -1.24 -18.94
C LYS A 34 42.77 -2.10 -18.43
N LYS A 35 43.83 -1.48 -17.90
CA LYS A 35 44.99 -2.22 -17.34
C LYS A 35 44.63 -2.92 -16.02
N THR A 36 43.82 -2.29 -15.18
CA THR A 36 43.39 -2.85 -13.89
C THR A 36 42.41 -4.01 -14.10
N LYS A 37 41.41 -3.84 -14.97
CA LYS A 37 40.46 -4.91 -15.33
C LYS A 37 41.16 -6.13 -15.97
N LYS A 38 42.19 -5.92 -16.79
CA LYS A 38 42.99 -7.02 -17.39
C LYS A 38 43.82 -7.78 -16.35
N LYS A 39 44.50 -7.09 -15.43
CA LYS A 39 45.27 -7.73 -14.34
C LYS A 39 44.40 -8.52 -13.37
N ILE A 40 43.19 -8.04 -13.07
CA ILE A 40 42.22 -8.75 -12.22
C ILE A 40 41.70 -10.01 -12.93
N LYS A 41 41.42 -9.94 -14.24
CA LYS A 41 41.02 -11.12 -15.04
C LYS A 41 42.12 -12.18 -15.15
N GLU A 42 43.39 -11.77 -15.31
CA GLU A 42 44.52 -12.70 -15.38
C GLU A 42 44.84 -13.36 -14.03
N LYS A 43 44.64 -12.66 -12.90
CA LYS A 43 44.87 -13.22 -11.56
C LYS A 43 43.71 -14.07 -11.03
N LYS A 44 42.46 -13.80 -11.42
CA LYS A 44 41.29 -14.70 -11.18
C LYS A 44 41.51 -16.11 -11.73
N LYS A 45 42.27 -16.25 -12.83
CA LYS A 45 42.58 -17.55 -13.44
C LYS A 45 43.54 -18.43 -12.62
N LYS A 46 44.24 -17.90 -11.61
CA LYS A 46 45.31 -18.63 -10.88
C LYS A 46 45.02 -18.99 -9.42
N LYS A 47 43.90 -18.54 -8.82
CA LYS A 47 43.49 -18.87 -7.42
C LYS A 47 44.63 -18.83 -6.38
N GLU A 48 45.45 -17.77 -6.36
CA GLU A 48 46.48 -17.57 -5.32
C GLU A 48 46.06 -16.50 -4.29
N VAL A 49 46.40 -16.75 -3.01
CA VAL A 49 46.26 -15.80 -1.90
C VAL A 49 47.29 -14.69 -2.04
N ILE A 50 46.86 -13.44 -1.91
CA ILE A 50 47.73 -12.27 -2.04
C ILE A 50 48.34 -11.93 -0.67
N ASN A 51 49.67 -12.01 -0.54
CA ASN A 51 50.46 -11.23 0.41
C ASN A 51 51.21 -10.15 -0.38
N VAL A 52 51.01 -8.88 -0.05
CA VAL A 52 51.81 -7.77 -0.61
C VAL A 52 52.59 -7.12 0.52
N SER A 53 53.92 -7.13 0.43
CA SER A 53 54.77 -6.22 1.20
C SER A 53 54.76 -4.85 0.52
N VAL A 54 54.45 -3.78 1.25
CA VAL A 54 54.33 -2.44 0.67
C VAL A 54 55.23 -1.47 1.42
N GLY A 55 56.04 -0.72 0.65
CA GLY A 55 56.75 0.48 1.10
C GLY A 55 55.89 1.72 0.87
N GLU A 56 56.11 2.70 1.75
CA GLU A 56 55.53 4.05 1.89
C GLU A 56 54.72 4.62 0.71
N GLN A 57 53.43 4.27 0.63
CA GLN A 57 52.39 5.12 0.03
C GLN A 57 50.97 4.70 0.46
N ASP A 58 50.74 4.38 1.75
CA ASP A 58 49.44 3.87 2.24
C ASP A 58 48.99 4.55 3.55
N CYS A 59 48.34 5.72 3.46
CA CYS A 59 47.52 6.24 4.57
C CYS A 59 46.02 6.01 4.30
N ALA A 60 45.54 6.30 3.09
CA ALA A 60 44.11 6.17 2.75
C ALA A 60 43.62 4.73 2.63
N ILE A 61 44.47 3.79 2.18
CA ILE A 61 44.10 2.37 2.06
C ILE A 61 44.05 1.69 3.43
N ASN A 62 44.95 2.06 4.35
CA ASN A 62 44.96 1.51 5.71
C ASN A 62 43.72 1.95 6.51
N THR A 63 43.31 3.21 6.42
CA THR A 63 42.07 3.68 7.06
C THR A 63 40.83 2.95 6.52
N TYR A 64 40.80 2.65 5.22
CA TYR A 64 39.68 1.94 4.59
C TYR A 64 39.63 0.45 4.98
N ILE A 65 40.79 -0.19 5.13
CA ILE A 65 40.90 -1.58 5.61
C ILE A 65 40.51 -1.66 7.10
N GLU A 66 40.93 -0.70 7.92
CA GLU A 66 40.55 -0.63 9.33
C GLU A 66 39.04 -0.43 9.52
N LEU A 67 38.40 0.41 8.70
CA LEU A 67 36.95 0.63 8.72
C LEU A 67 36.19 -0.66 8.38
N ILE A 68 36.55 -1.34 7.29
CA ILE A 68 35.93 -2.62 6.88
C ILE A 68 36.12 -3.68 7.96
N GLN A 69 37.31 -3.76 8.58
CA GLN A 69 37.56 -4.71 9.67
C GLN A 69 36.79 -4.37 10.95
N SER A 70 36.53 -3.09 11.22
CA SER A 70 35.73 -2.67 12.38
C SER A 70 34.24 -3.00 12.18
N GLU A 71 33.71 -2.79 10.98
CA GLU A 71 32.33 -3.16 10.63
C GLU A 71 32.16 -4.68 10.73
N TYR A 72 33.09 -5.47 10.17
CA TYR A 72 33.04 -6.93 10.23
C TYR A 72 33.08 -7.49 11.65
N LYS A 73 33.89 -6.89 12.54
CA LYS A 73 33.94 -7.27 13.97
C LYS A 73 32.64 -6.92 14.70
N THR A 74 32.00 -5.81 14.32
CA THR A 74 30.74 -5.36 14.92
C THR A 74 29.59 -6.27 14.50
N THR A 75 29.50 -6.64 13.22
CA THR A 75 28.49 -7.58 12.71
C THR A 75 28.66 -8.99 13.29
N ALA A 76 29.89 -9.45 13.46
CA ALA A 76 30.18 -10.75 14.08
C ALA A 76 29.76 -10.78 15.56
N ARG A 77 30.03 -9.70 16.31
CA ARG A 77 29.64 -9.56 17.73
C ARG A 77 28.13 -9.53 17.92
N LEU A 78 27.40 -8.78 17.08
CA LEU A 78 25.93 -8.75 17.09
C LEU A 78 25.31 -10.13 16.80
N LYS A 79 25.96 -10.92 15.93
CA LYS A 79 25.52 -12.28 15.59
C LYS A 79 25.77 -13.27 16.73
N GLU A 80 26.86 -13.12 17.48
CA GLU A 80 27.13 -13.92 18.69
C GLU A 80 26.20 -13.54 19.85
N GLU A 81 25.90 -12.26 20.05
CA GLU A 81 24.93 -11.80 21.07
C GLU A 81 23.51 -12.31 20.79
N LYS A 82 23.08 -12.30 19.51
CA LYS A 82 21.78 -12.87 19.08
C LYS A 82 21.71 -14.38 19.32
N ASN A 83 22.80 -15.11 19.08
CA ASN A 83 22.87 -16.56 19.33
C ASN A 83 22.97 -16.92 20.82
N MET A 84 23.61 -16.08 21.64
CA MET A 84 23.64 -16.23 23.11
C MET A 84 22.26 -15.98 23.73
N LYS A 85 21.55 -14.92 23.32
CA LYS A 85 20.17 -14.64 23.78
C LYS A 85 19.21 -15.78 23.45
N LYS A 86 19.29 -16.36 22.23
CA LYS A 86 18.48 -17.54 21.85
C LYS A 86 18.76 -18.78 22.71
N LYS A 87 20.01 -19.00 23.14
CA LYS A 87 20.38 -20.15 24.00
C LYS A 87 19.96 -19.96 25.45
N VAL A 88 19.97 -18.73 25.97
CA VAL A 88 19.52 -18.41 27.33
C VAL A 88 17.99 -18.52 27.45
N VAL A 89 17.25 -18.01 26.47
CA VAL A 89 15.77 -18.13 26.43
C VAL A 89 15.32 -19.59 26.31
N SER A 90 15.99 -20.38 25.47
CA SER A 90 15.67 -21.81 25.32
C SER A 90 16.00 -22.66 26.56
N SER A 91 16.88 -22.18 27.44
CA SER A 91 17.26 -22.90 28.67
C SER A 91 16.35 -22.53 29.86
N LEU A 92 15.73 -21.34 29.86
CA LEU A 92 14.73 -20.95 30.86
C LEU A 92 13.37 -21.64 30.65
N LEU A 93 12.95 -21.88 29.40
CA LEU A 93 11.67 -22.54 29.08
C LEU A 93 11.57 -24.01 29.52
N ILE A 94 12.71 -24.72 29.60
CA ILE A 94 12.73 -26.13 30.03
C ILE A 94 12.60 -26.25 31.56
N MET A 95 12.92 -25.20 32.33
CA MET A 95 12.89 -25.24 33.79
C MET A 95 11.51 -24.88 34.39
N THR A 96 10.64 -24.21 33.62
CA THR A 96 9.29 -23.83 34.05
C THR A 96 8.23 -24.91 33.81
N MET A 97 8.47 -25.85 32.87
CA MET A 97 7.52 -26.94 32.53
C MET A 97 7.47 -28.10 33.54
N LEU A 98 8.21 -28.05 34.65
CA LEU A 98 8.29 -29.15 35.64
C LEU A 98 7.52 -28.92 36.95
N THR A 99 6.69 -27.86 37.08
CA THR A 99 6.06 -27.52 38.38
C THR A 99 4.54 -27.43 38.44
N THR A 100 3.77 -27.69 37.38
CA THR A 100 2.29 -27.49 37.42
C THR A 100 1.42 -28.72 37.21
N VAL A 101 1.96 -29.94 37.35
CA VAL A 101 1.11 -31.14 37.42
C VAL A 101 0.99 -31.58 38.88
N LEU A 102 0.04 -31.02 39.63
CA LEU A 102 -0.63 -31.63 40.80
C LEU A 102 -1.63 -30.65 41.45
N ALA A 103 -2.91 -30.77 41.07
CA ALA A 103 -4.17 -30.45 41.78
C ALA A 103 -5.18 -29.90 40.76
N GLY A 104 -6.40 -30.41 40.56
CA GLY A 104 -7.17 -31.46 41.20
C GLY A 104 -8.62 -31.31 40.71
N CYS A 105 -9.25 -32.42 40.28
CA CYS A 105 -10.66 -32.49 39.89
C CYS A 105 -11.62 -32.00 40.98
N GLY A 106 -12.75 -31.40 40.58
CA GLY A 106 -13.92 -31.21 41.43
C GLY A 106 -15.17 -30.83 40.61
N SER A 107 -16.16 -31.71 40.63
CA SER A 107 -17.40 -31.69 39.83
C SER A 107 -18.55 -30.84 40.41
N GLY A 108 -19.28 -30.15 39.53
CA GLY A 108 -20.75 -30.06 39.47
C GLY A 108 -21.54 -29.18 40.46
N SER A 109 -22.21 -28.13 39.96
CA SER A 109 -23.69 -27.92 40.00
C SER A 109 -24.08 -26.51 39.54
N LYS A 110 -25.21 -26.43 38.83
CA LYS A 110 -25.88 -25.22 38.33
C LYS A 110 -26.48 -24.38 39.48
N ASP A 111 -26.38 -23.05 39.39
CA ASP A 111 -27.52 -22.15 39.63
C ASP A 111 -27.30 -20.75 39.02
N GLU A 112 -28.40 -20.10 38.64
CA GLU A 112 -28.52 -18.89 37.82
C GLU A 112 -28.31 -17.56 38.57
N GLY A 113 -27.87 -16.53 37.83
CA GLY A 113 -28.34 -15.15 38.02
C GLY A 113 -27.50 -14.20 38.88
N LYS A 114 -26.40 -13.66 38.33
CA LYS A 114 -25.84 -12.36 38.75
C LYS A 114 -25.04 -11.69 37.62
N LYS A 115 -25.29 -10.39 37.41
CA LYS A 115 -24.59 -9.51 36.45
C LYS A 115 -23.05 -9.60 36.63
N PRO A 116 -22.24 -9.55 35.57
CA PRO A 116 -20.79 -9.62 35.71
C PRO A 116 -20.26 -8.35 36.36
N GLN A 117 -19.77 -8.52 37.57
CA GLN A 117 -18.74 -7.68 38.16
C GLN A 117 -17.42 -8.10 37.50
N ALA A 118 -16.62 -7.13 37.05
CA ALA A 118 -15.34 -7.36 36.37
C ALA A 118 -14.52 -8.42 37.11
N ASP A 119 -14.38 -9.58 36.48
CA ASP A 119 -13.49 -10.63 36.94
C ASP A 119 -12.06 -10.19 36.62
N SER A 120 -11.16 -10.37 37.58
CA SER A 120 -9.75 -10.00 37.44
C SER A 120 -9.02 -11.07 36.60
N GLY A 121 -9.47 -11.26 35.37
CA GLY A 121 -8.81 -12.08 34.36
C GLY A 121 -7.48 -11.46 33.93
N GLU A 122 -6.55 -12.31 33.49
CA GLU A 122 -5.31 -11.87 32.86
C GLU A 122 -5.63 -10.93 31.68
N THR A 123 -4.95 -9.77 31.60
CA THR A 123 -5.22 -8.79 30.54
C THR A 123 -4.86 -9.40 29.18
N GLU A 124 -5.86 -9.59 28.33
CA GLU A 124 -5.68 -10.17 27.00
C GLU A 124 -4.89 -9.22 26.10
N THR A 125 -4.03 -9.76 25.24
CA THR A 125 -3.29 -8.98 24.24
C THR A 125 -3.85 -9.30 22.86
N ILE A 126 -4.30 -8.28 22.14
CA ILE A 126 -4.87 -8.37 20.80
C ILE A 126 -3.88 -7.75 19.81
N ALA A 127 -3.45 -8.54 18.83
CA ALA A 127 -2.54 -8.07 17.79
C ALA A 127 -3.32 -7.52 16.59
N ILE A 128 -2.95 -6.32 16.14
CA ILE A 128 -3.59 -5.61 15.01
C ILE A 128 -2.56 -5.21 13.96
N GLN A 129 -2.90 -5.40 12.69
CA GLN A 129 -2.06 -4.96 11.59
C GLN A 129 -2.08 -3.44 11.41
N LEU A 130 -0.89 -2.87 11.21
CA LEU A 130 -0.66 -1.52 10.72
C LEU A 130 0.06 -1.64 9.38
N VAL A 131 -0.53 -1.15 8.29
CA VAL A 131 0.04 -1.32 6.94
C VAL A 131 0.65 -0.02 6.44
N ASN A 132 1.91 -0.08 6.00
CA ASN A 132 2.71 1.09 5.62
C ASN A 132 3.65 0.82 4.43
N VAL A 133 4.19 1.89 3.82
CA VAL A 133 5.32 1.77 2.87
C VAL A 133 6.69 1.78 3.57
N VAL A 134 6.71 2.05 4.88
CA VAL A 134 7.92 2.08 5.69
C VAL A 134 8.00 0.78 6.50
N PRO A 135 9.07 -0.02 6.35
CA PRO A 135 9.17 -1.32 7.02
C PRO A 135 9.39 -1.20 8.53
N GLU A 136 9.95 -0.10 9.00
CA GLU A 136 10.22 0.14 10.43
C GLU A 136 9.71 1.51 10.86
N LEU A 137 8.93 1.54 11.94
CA LEU A 137 8.51 2.75 12.63
C LEU A 137 9.09 2.69 14.05
N PRO A 138 10.07 3.57 14.40
CA PRO A 138 10.83 3.44 15.64
C PRO A 138 9.99 3.66 16.90
N ASP A 139 8.83 4.32 16.79
CA ASP A 139 8.02 4.72 17.93
C ASP A 139 6.74 3.88 18.11
N VAL A 140 6.61 2.72 17.46
CA VAL A 140 5.46 1.80 17.62
C VAL A 140 5.25 1.43 19.09
N GLU A 141 6.30 0.98 19.80
CA GLU A 141 6.21 0.60 21.22
C GLU A 141 5.77 1.77 22.11
N ALA A 142 6.13 3.02 21.75
CA ALA A 142 5.71 4.21 22.48
C ALA A 142 4.23 4.51 22.26
N VAL A 143 3.73 4.35 21.03
CA VAL A 143 2.30 4.50 20.71
C VAL A 143 1.48 3.42 21.39
N GLU A 144 1.92 2.17 21.34
CA GLU A 144 1.29 1.06 22.07
C GLU A 144 1.18 1.34 23.56
N ALA A 145 2.23 1.90 24.18
CA ALA A 145 2.21 2.24 25.59
C ALA A 145 1.14 3.31 25.93
N GLU A 146 0.94 4.31 25.08
CA GLU A 146 -0.14 5.30 25.26
C GLU A 146 -1.52 4.70 24.98
N LEU A 147 -1.64 3.90 23.92
CA LEU A 147 -2.86 3.19 23.54
C LEU A 147 -3.33 2.28 24.68
N ASN A 148 -2.41 1.51 25.26
CA ASN A 148 -2.67 0.54 26.31
C ASN A 148 -3.15 1.18 27.63
N LYS A 149 -2.79 2.44 27.92
CA LYS A 149 -3.36 3.16 29.07
C LYS A 149 -4.88 3.34 28.94
N ILE A 150 -5.38 3.47 27.71
CA ILE A 150 -6.80 3.64 27.42
C ILE A 150 -7.46 2.26 27.32
N THR A 151 -6.93 1.36 26.49
CA THR A 151 -7.57 0.07 26.21
C THR A 151 -7.60 -0.86 27.43
N GLU A 152 -6.56 -0.87 28.27
CA GLU A 152 -6.57 -1.66 29.52
C GLU A 152 -7.66 -1.16 30.48
N LYS A 153 -7.86 0.16 30.55
CA LYS A 153 -8.86 0.77 31.42
C LYS A 153 -10.29 0.56 30.92
N GLU A 154 -10.52 0.72 29.62
CA GLU A 154 -11.86 0.69 29.03
C GLU A 154 -12.36 -0.74 28.76
N ILE A 155 -11.48 -1.64 28.30
CA ILE A 155 -11.88 -2.99 27.85
C ILE A 155 -11.00 -4.13 28.41
N ASN A 156 -10.06 -3.84 29.32
CA ASN A 156 -9.09 -4.81 29.87
C ASN A 156 -8.32 -5.57 28.77
N CYS A 157 -7.81 -4.84 27.77
CA CYS A 157 -7.00 -5.38 26.69
C CYS A 157 -5.75 -4.53 26.43
N LYS A 158 -4.66 -5.22 26.09
CA LYS A 158 -3.46 -4.63 25.48
C LYS A 158 -3.51 -4.82 23.98
N VAL A 159 -3.01 -3.84 23.26
CA VAL A 159 -2.84 -3.84 21.82
C VAL A 159 -1.37 -4.06 21.51
N ASP A 160 -1.12 -4.95 20.55
CA ASP A 160 0.17 -5.22 19.93
C ASP A 160 0.08 -4.83 18.45
N ILE A 161 0.77 -3.77 18.06
CA ILE A 161 0.73 -3.19 16.72
C ILE A 161 1.79 -3.87 15.84
N GLN A 162 1.31 -4.56 14.82
CA GLN A 162 2.14 -5.27 13.87
C GLN A 162 2.31 -4.42 12.61
N ASN A 163 3.36 -3.58 12.57
CA ASN A 163 3.70 -2.80 11.38
C ASN A 163 4.18 -3.71 10.24
N LEU A 164 3.53 -3.61 9.09
CA LEU A 164 3.79 -4.43 7.91
C LEU A 164 3.99 -3.55 6.68
N PHE A 165 5.03 -3.88 5.90
CA PHE A 165 5.20 -3.29 4.59
C PHE A 165 4.09 -3.77 3.64
N ILE A 166 3.44 -2.84 2.93
CA ILE A 166 2.28 -3.13 2.07
C ILE A 166 2.57 -4.23 1.04
N GLY A 167 3.78 -4.27 0.47
CA GLY A 167 4.16 -5.29 -0.51
C GLY A 167 4.27 -6.71 0.06
N ASP A 168 4.49 -6.84 1.37
CA ASP A 168 4.64 -8.12 2.05
C ASP A 168 3.34 -8.60 2.71
N LEU A 169 2.29 -7.76 2.72
CA LEU A 169 1.01 -8.01 3.38
C LEU A 169 0.40 -9.37 3.01
N PRO A 170 0.33 -9.77 1.71
CA PRO A 170 -0.25 -11.06 1.35
C PRO A 170 0.49 -12.23 1.99
N THR A 171 1.80 -12.26 1.84
CA THR A 171 2.61 -13.38 2.33
C THR A 171 2.72 -13.42 3.84
N THR A 172 2.85 -12.26 4.49
CA THR A 172 3.09 -12.20 5.95
C THR A 172 1.82 -12.51 6.71
N THR A 173 0.66 -12.01 6.27
CA THR A 173 -0.63 -12.33 6.90
C THR A 173 -0.89 -13.83 6.89
N SER A 174 -0.78 -14.49 5.73
CA SER A 174 -0.97 -15.94 5.63
C SER A 174 0.03 -16.72 6.48
N MET A 175 1.31 -16.32 6.51
CA MET A 175 2.32 -16.98 7.35
C MET A 175 2.03 -16.85 8.84
N ASN A 176 1.62 -15.67 9.32
CA ASN A 176 1.35 -15.43 10.74
C ASN A 176 0.17 -16.31 11.22
N ILE A 177 -0.86 -16.44 10.38
CA ILE A 177 -2.04 -17.25 10.70
C ILE A 177 -1.71 -18.75 10.68
N VAL A 178 -0.98 -19.23 9.68
CA VAL A 178 -0.60 -20.65 9.57
C VAL A 178 0.37 -21.07 10.68
N SER A 179 1.24 -20.16 11.13
CA SER A 179 2.24 -20.44 12.17
C SER A 179 1.68 -20.37 13.59
N ASP A 180 0.40 -20.05 13.77
CA ASP A 180 -0.23 -19.72 15.06
C ASP A 180 0.51 -18.58 15.79
N GLU A 181 1.19 -17.72 15.02
CA GLU A 181 1.67 -16.44 15.52
C GLU A 181 0.45 -15.57 15.84
N LYS A 182 0.52 -14.84 16.96
CA LYS A 182 -0.60 -14.08 17.53
C LYS A 182 -0.93 -12.92 16.60
N MET A 183 -1.87 -13.13 15.67
CA MET A 183 -2.52 -12.10 14.89
C MET A 183 -4.02 -12.25 15.10
N ASP A 184 -4.70 -11.16 15.45
CA ASP A 184 -6.13 -11.21 15.76
C ASP A 184 -6.93 -10.36 14.76
N ILE A 185 -6.47 -9.14 14.46
CA ILE A 185 -7.15 -8.20 13.56
C ILE A 185 -6.27 -7.97 12.33
N VAL A 186 -6.82 -8.27 11.15
CA VAL A 186 -6.13 -8.16 9.86
C VAL A 186 -6.77 -7.10 8.97
N ALA A 187 -5.94 -6.42 8.19
CA ALA A 187 -6.39 -5.50 7.16
C ALA A 187 -6.87 -6.30 5.94
N VAL A 188 -8.05 -5.95 5.44
CA VAL A 188 -8.73 -6.61 4.31
C VAL A 188 -9.02 -5.57 3.24
N GLY A 189 -8.94 -5.94 1.96
CA GLY A 189 -9.24 -4.99 0.86
C GLY A 189 -8.12 -3.95 0.67
N LEU A 190 -6.89 -4.43 0.53
CA LEU A 190 -5.72 -3.62 0.19
C LEU A 190 -5.04 -4.25 -1.05
N THR A 191 -3.88 -4.87 -0.86
CA THR A 191 -3.19 -5.63 -1.92
C THR A 191 -3.82 -7.00 -2.21
N GLN A 192 -4.83 -7.39 -1.43
CA GLN A 192 -5.61 -8.61 -1.60
C GLN A 192 -7.10 -8.29 -1.51
N LYS A 193 -7.90 -8.94 -2.35
CA LYS A 193 -9.36 -8.83 -2.31
C LYS A 193 -9.90 -9.73 -1.19
N LEU A 194 -11.09 -9.38 -0.67
CA LEU A 194 -11.77 -10.19 0.34
C LEU A 194 -11.94 -11.66 -0.12
N ALA A 195 -12.29 -11.89 -1.38
CA ALA A 195 -12.47 -13.23 -1.94
C ALA A 195 -11.19 -14.09 -1.82
N ASP A 196 -10.02 -13.54 -2.17
CA ASP A 196 -8.75 -14.25 -2.08
C ASP A 196 -8.41 -14.60 -0.62
N ILE A 197 -8.65 -13.65 0.29
CA ILE A 197 -8.40 -13.84 1.72
C ILE A 197 -9.35 -14.90 2.32
N TYR A 198 -10.61 -14.90 1.86
CA TYR A 198 -11.61 -15.91 2.23
C TYR A 198 -11.19 -17.30 1.75
N ASP A 199 -10.80 -17.44 0.48
CA ASP A 199 -10.37 -18.72 -0.11
C ASP A 199 -9.13 -19.29 0.57
N ASP A 200 -8.21 -18.42 1.01
CA ASP A 200 -7.02 -18.78 1.80
C ASP A 200 -7.35 -19.20 3.24
N GLY A 201 -8.59 -19.05 3.70
CA GLY A 201 -9.03 -19.40 5.06
C GLY A 201 -8.44 -18.50 6.15
N ILE A 202 -8.08 -17.26 5.80
CA ILE A 202 -7.45 -16.29 6.70
C ILE A 202 -8.44 -15.70 7.70
N LEU A 203 -9.72 -15.59 7.33
CA LEU A 203 -10.76 -14.92 8.13
C LEU A 203 -11.71 -15.91 8.77
N MET A 204 -12.21 -15.57 9.96
CA MET A 204 -13.38 -16.22 10.55
C MET A 204 -14.68 -15.49 10.22
N GLU A 205 -15.80 -16.21 10.34
CA GLU A 205 -17.15 -15.64 10.26
C GLU A 205 -17.41 -14.69 11.43
N LEU A 206 -18.04 -13.55 11.15
CA LEU A 206 -18.26 -12.46 12.11
C LEU A 206 -19.71 -12.31 12.57
N ASP A 207 -20.67 -13.00 11.95
CA ASP A 207 -22.11 -12.79 12.22
C ASP A 207 -22.46 -12.92 13.71
N ASP A 208 -21.90 -13.93 14.38
CA ASP A 208 -22.09 -14.17 15.82
C ASP A 208 -21.35 -13.16 16.72
N TYR A 209 -20.45 -12.34 16.16
CA TYR A 209 -19.63 -11.39 16.91
C TYR A 209 -19.99 -9.92 16.67
N LEU A 210 -20.89 -9.62 15.72
CA LEU A 210 -21.31 -8.24 15.42
C LEU A 210 -21.89 -7.52 16.65
N GLU A 211 -22.49 -8.26 17.59
CA GLU A 211 -23.05 -7.70 18.82
C GLU A 211 -22.02 -7.07 19.77
N TYR A 212 -20.74 -7.44 19.63
CA TYR A 212 -19.63 -6.86 20.42
C TYR A 212 -19.15 -5.50 19.87
N ALA A 213 -19.58 -5.12 18.66
CA ALA A 213 -19.26 -3.82 18.06
C ALA A 213 -20.51 -3.10 17.48
N PRO A 214 -21.55 -2.87 18.29
CA PRO A 214 -22.85 -2.46 17.79
C PRO A 214 -22.85 -1.05 17.21
N ASN A 215 -22.04 -0.11 17.73
CA ASN A 215 -22.00 1.24 17.18
C ASN A 215 -21.18 1.29 15.90
N TYR A 216 -20.08 0.55 15.85
CA TYR A 216 -19.31 0.41 14.62
C TYR A 216 -20.16 -0.20 13.50
N VAL A 217 -20.78 -1.35 13.74
CA VAL A 217 -21.65 -2.04 12.77
C VAL A 217 -22.77 -1.12 12.28
N LYS A 218 -23.42 -0.38 13.19
CA LYS A 218 -24.47 0.59 12.83
C LYS A 218 -23.93 1.73 11.97
N ALA A 219 -22.74 2.25 12.28
CA ALA A 219 -22.17 3.38 11.55
C ALA A 219 -21.86 3.02 10.09
N VAL A 220 -21.52 1.75 9.81
CA VAL A 220 -21.16 1.27 8.46
C VAL A 220 -22.23 0.38 7.82
N GLU A 221 -23.45 0.38 8.35
CA GLU A 221 -24.55 -0.47 7.89
C GLU A 221 -24.83 -0.32 6.38
N ASN A 222 -24.67 0.90 5.86
CA ASN A 222 -24.89 1.21 4.44
C ASN A 222 -23.88 0.51 3.50
N VAL A 223 -22.70 0.15 4.01
CA VAL A 223 -21.61 -0.48 3.23
C VAL A 223 -21.21 -1.86 3.75
N LEU A 224 -21.81 -2.32 4.85
CA LEU A 224 -21.45 -3.57 5.55
C LEU A 224 -21.44 -4.79 4.64
N LYS A 225 -22.34 -4.83 3.64
CA LYS A 225 -22.43 -5.91 2.64
C LYS A 225 -21.14 -6.10 1.84
N ALA A 226 -20.28 -5.09 1.71
CA ALA A 226 -19.00 -5.20 1.02
C ALA A 226 -18.03 -6.17 1.71
N GLY A 227 -18.23 -6.40 3.00
CA GLY A 227 -17.47 -7.37 3.79
C GLY A 227 -18.05 -8.79 3.81
N GLN A 228 -19.03 -9.09 2.94
CA GLN A 228 -19.70 -10.40 2.90
C GLN A 228 -19.17 -11.30 1.78
N VAL A 229 -19.12 -12.59 2.06
CA VAL A 229 -18.92 -13.65 1.06
C VAL A 229 -20.05 -14.65 1.21
N ASN A 230 -20.77 -14.94 0.13
CA ASN A 230 -21.93 -15.86 0.15
C ASN A 230 -23.00 -15.52 1.21
N GLY A 231 -23.18 -14.23 1.52
CA GLY A 231 -24.16 -13.75 2.49
C GLY A 231 -23.74 -13.83 3.97
N VAL A 232 -22.51 -14.25 4.26
CA VAL A 232 -21.92 -14.31 5.61
C VAL A 232 -20.91 -13.19 5.77
N GLN A 233 -20.88 -12.53 6.93
CA GLN A 233 -19.94 -11.43 7.20
C GLN A 233 -18.53 -11.97 7.55
N TYR A 234 -17.49 -11.44 6.87
CA TYR A 234 -16.09 -11.79 7.12
C TYR A 234 -15.19 -10.59 7.45
N ALA A 235 -15.59 -9.38 7.06
CA ALA A 235 -14.84 -8.15 7.35
C ALA A 235 -15.77 -6.96 7.60
N LEU A 236 -15.33 -5.95 8.32
CA LEU A 236 -16.08 -4.70 8.56
C LEU A 236 -15.42 -3.55 7.81
N PRO A 237 -16.16 -2.81 6.95
CA PRO A 237 -15.64 -1.61 6.31
C PRO A 237 -15.20 -0.56 7.33
N ALA A 238 -14.01 0.02 7.17
CA ALA A 238 -13.51 1.02 8.13
C ALA A 238 -14.16 2.40 7.99
N ASN A 239 -14.89 2.67 6.90
CA ASN A 239 -15.47 3.98 6.61
C ASN A 239 -16.83 3.84 5.91
N PRO A 240 -17.89 4.57 6.35
CA PRO A 240 -19.18 4.57 5.66
C PRO A 240 -19.22 5.40 4.37
N TYR A 241 -18.22 6.26 4.16
CA TYR A 241 -18.09 7.13 2.99
C TYR A 241 -17.15 6.50 1.95
N VAL A 242 -17.74 6.04 0.85
CA VAL A 242 -17.10 5.17 -0.16
C VAL A 242 -17.24 5.69 -1.60
N ALA A 243 -17.81 6.88 -1.76
CA ALA A 243 -17.80 7.56 -3.05
C ALA A 243 -16.36 7.89 -3.45
N ASN A 244 -16.06 7.72 -4.73
CA ASN A 244 -14.76 8.06 -5.31
C ASN A 244 -14.97 8.61 -6.73
N SER A 245 -14.02 9.40 -7.20
CA SER A 245 -13.95 9.88 -8.59
C SER A 245 -12.50 9.84 -9.09
N PRO A 246 -12.24 9.79 -10.40
CA PRO A 246 -10.98 10.17 -11.01
C PRO A 246 -10.51 11.59 -10.61
N GLY A 247 -9.23 11.72 -10.29
CA GLY A 247 -8.60 12.98 -9.88
C GLY A 247 -7.23 13.21 -10.52
N PHE A 248 -6.77 14.45 -10.51
CA PHE A 248 -5.40 14.82 -10.86
C PHE A 248 -4.80 15.69 -9.75
N VAL A 249 -3.85 15.13 -9.00
CA VAL A 249 -3.10 15.87 -7.97
C VAL A 249 -2.00 16.67 -8.65
N TYR A 250 -1.81 17.92 -8.23
CA TYR A 250 -0.80 18.80 -8.80
C TYR A 250 -0.12 19.68 -7.73
N ASN A 251 1.08 20.15 -8.04
CA ASN A 251 1.83 21.11 -7.24
C ASN A 251 1.14 22.48 -7.38
N LYS A 252 0.39 22.87 -6.34
CA LYS A 252 -0.40 24.10 -6.33
C LYS A 252 0.48 25.35 -6.30
N ASP A 253 1.57 25.34 -5.54
CA ASP A 253 2.49 26.49 -5.49
C ASP A 253 3.05 26.81 -6.89
N MET A 254 3.42 25.77 -7.65
CA MET A 254 3.86 25.89 -9.04
C MET A 254 2.75 26.36 -9.97
N ALA A 255 1.52 25.87 -9.79
CA ALA A 255 0.37 26.32 -10.57
C ALA A 255 0.11 27.82 -10.35
N ASP A 256 0.13 28.27 -9.09
CA ASP A 256 -0.10 29.66 -8.71
C ASP A 256 1.03 30.57 -9.24
N GLU A 257 2.29 30.13 -9.19
CA GLU A 257 3.44 30.86 -9.76
C GLU A 257 3.32 31.05 -11.28
N LEU A 258 2.85 30.02 -11.98
CA LEU A 258 2.75 30.00 -13.44
C LEU A 258 1.40 30.48 -13.97
N GLY A 259 0.42 30.75 -13.10
CA GLY A 259 -0.94 31.12 -13.48
C GLY A 259 -1.70 30.00 -14.19
N ILE A 260 -1.44 28.75 -13.81
CA ILE A 260 -2.13 27.55 -14.30
C ILE A 260 -3.34 27.28 -13.42
N THR A 261 -4.46 26.93 -14.03
CA THR A 261 -5.66 26.47 -13.32
C THR A 261 -6.09 25.14 -13.92
N VAL A 262 -6.26 24.13 -13.07
CA VAL A 262 -6.78 22.81 -13.46
C VAL A 262 -8.21 22.72 -12.94
N GLU A 263 -9.17 22.91 -13.83
CA GLU A 263 -10.59 23.00 -13.48
C GLU A 263 -11.20 21.61 -13.17
N LYS A 264 -12.33 21.60 -12.46
CA LYS A 264 -13.16 20.40 -12.36
C LYS A 264 -13.60 19.97 -13.78
N GLY A 265 -13.43 18.70 -14.11
CA GLY A 265 -13.75 18.15 -15.42
C GLY A 265 -12.65 18.32 -16.46
N ALA A 266 -11.43 18.69 -16.04
CA ALA A 266 -10.28 18.79 -16.95
C ALA A 266 -10.05 17.49 -17.73
N ASP A 267 -9.79 17.61 -19.02
CA ASP A 267 -9.51 16.47 -19.90
C ASP A 267 -8.03 16.40 -20.32
N PHE A 268 -7.70 15.47 -21.23
CA PHE A 268 -6.33 15.34 -21.70
C PHE A 268 -5.80 16.56 -22.47
N ASP A 269 -6.65 17.35 -23.13
CA ASP A 269 -6.23 18.56 -23.82
C ASP A 269 -5.89 19.66 -22.81
N ASP A 270 -6.72 19.82 -21.76
CA ASP A 270 -6.46 20.75 -20.65
C ASP A 270 -5.15 20.39 -19.92
N LEU A 271 -4.96 19.11 -19.58
CA LEU A 271 -3.74 18.62 -18.95
C LEU A 271 -2.52 18.82 -19.87
N THR A 272 -2.66 18.56 -21.18
CA THR A 272 -1.59 18.81 -22.16
C THR A 272 -1.17 20.28 -22.18
N ALA A 273 -2.12 21.21 -22.10
CA ALA A 273 -1.83 22.64 -22.06
C ALA A 273 -1.06 23.03 -20.79
N ALA A 274 -1.46 22.50 -19.62
CA ALA A 274 -0.73 22.68 -18.37
C ALA A 274 0.70 22.10 -18.46
N PHE A 275 0.85 20.91 -19.05
CA PHE A 275 2.13 20.24 -19.22
C PHE A 275 3.10 21.02 -20.13
N ALA A 276 2.56 21.65 -21.19
CA ALA A 276 3.33 22.55 -22.03
C ALA A 276 3.84 23.78 -21.27
N ALA A 277 3.02 24.35 -20.38
CA ALA A 277 3.38 25.52 -19.58
C ALA A 277 4.49 25.21 -18.56
N VAL A 278 4.38 24.11 -17.82
CA VAL A 278 5.40 23.72 -16.83
C VAL A 278 6.71 23.28 -17.46
N LYS A 279 6.67 22.70 -18.67
CA LYS A 279 7.88 22.27 -19.38
C LYS A 279 8.82 23.43 -19.70
N ALA A 280 8.31 24.65 -19.85
CA ALA A 280 9.12 25.84 -20.01
C ALA A 280 10.08 26.10 -18.81
N ASN A 281 9.84 25.46 -17.67
CA ASN A 281 10.62 25.56 -16.43
C ASN A 281 11.41 24.28 -16.08
N ASP A 282 11.65 23.39 -17.04
CA ASP A 282 12.36 22.10 -16.83
C ASP A 282 11.66 21.16 -15.84
N VAL A 283 10.32 21.24 -15.79
CA VAL A 283 9.43 20.35 -15.05
C VAL A 283 8.63 19.50 -16.04
N TYR A 284 8.47 18.21 -15.77
CA TYR A 284 7.60 17.35 -16.58
C TYR A 284 6.15 17.51 -16.15
N GLY A 285 5.21 17.34 -17.07
CA GLY A 285 3.79 17.37 -16.75
C GLY A 285 3.39 16.23 -15.82
N SER A 286 3.73 15.00 -16.20
CA SER A 286 3.43 13.79 -15.44
C SER A 286 4.43 12.66 -15.76
N SER A 287 4.20 11.46 -15.23
CA SER A 287 5.00 10.28 -15.51
C SER A 287 4.14 9.02 -15.57
N ALA A 288 4.44 8.14 -16.53
CA ALA A 288 3.85 6.81 -16.60
C ALA A 288 4.53 5.79 -15.66
N GLY A 289 5.60 6.20 -14.96
CA GLY A 289 6.43 5.30 -14.14
C GLY A 289 7.01 4.16 -14.98
N GLY A 290 7.04 2.94 -14.41
CA GLY A 290 7.39 1.72 -15.15
C GLY A 290 6.33 1.25 -16.15
N SER A 291 5.17 1.92 -16.22
CA SER A 291 4.05 1.63 -17.13
C SER A 291 3.53 0.18 -17.09
N THR A 292 3.69 -0.52 -15.97
CA THR A 292 3.27 -1.92 -15.81
C THR A 292 1.85 -2.08 -15.26
N ALA A 293 1.30 -1.01 -14.69
CA ALA A 293 -0.07 -0.96 -14.17
C ALA A 293 -0.92 -0.03 -15.05
N LEU A 294 -2.17 -0.40 -15.28
CA LEU A 294 -3.09 0.34 -16.13
C LEU A 294 -3.43 1.71 -15.54
N ASN A 295 -2.77 2.79 -15.96
CA ASN A 295 -3.08 4.15 -15.47
C ASN A 295 -4.45 4.73 -15.92
N VAL A 296 -5.08 4.20 -16.98
CA VAL A 296 -6.25 4.86 -17.60
C VAL A 296 -7.49 4.90 -16.70
N HIS A 297 -7.66 3.91 -15.83
CA HIS A 297 -8.81 3.89 -14.91
C HIS A 297 -8.79 5.05 -13.90
N MET A 298 -7.66 5.74 -13.73
CA MET A 298 -7.54 6.92 -12.88
C MET A 298 -8.00 8.23 -13.55
N TYR A 299 -8.41 8.18 -14.83
CA TYR A 299 -8.90 9.34 -15.59
C TYR A 299 -10.38 9.25 -15.95
N TYR A 300 -11.01 8.09 -15.77
CA TYR A 300 -12.39 7.84 -16.21
C TYR A 300 -13.15 7.02 -15.17
N ASN A 301 -14.45 7.31 -15.02
CA ASN A 301 -15.37 6.47 -14.27
C ASN A 301 -15.69 5.18 -15.01
N VAL A 302 -14.82 4.19 -14.85
CA VAL A 302 -15.00 2.84 -15.41
C VAL A 302 -14.89 1.80 -14.32
N GLU A 303 -15.53 0.65 -14.52
CA GLU A 303 -15.31 -0.52 -13.65
C GLU A 303 -14.52 -1.56 -14.42
N THR A 304 -13.31 -1.86 -13.94
CA THR A 304 -12.38 -2.81 -14.58
C THR A 304 -12.35 -4.13 -13.81
N PHE A 305 -12.30 -5.25 -14.54
CA PHE A 305 -12.14 -6.58 -13.97
C PHE A 305 -10.72 -7.08 -14.20
N GLY A 306 -10.05 -7.49 -13.11
CA GLY A 306 -8.60 -7.77 -13.11
C GLY A 306 -7.77 -6.51 -12.84
N THR A 307 -6.47 -6.69 -12.60
CA THR A 307 -5.56 -5.59 -12.23
C THR A 307 -5.35 -4.59 -13.37
N ASN A 308 -5.29 -5.10 -14.61
CA ASN A 308 -5.07 -4.31 -15.82
C ASN A 308 -6.25 -4.48 -16.79
N ALA A 309 -7.48 -4.54 -16.28
CA ALA A 309 -8.66 -4.84 -17.10
C ALA A 309 -8.51 -6.14 -17.93
N ASP A 310 -7.73 -7.11 -17.42
CA ASP A 310 -7.43 -8.39 -18.06
C ASP A 310 -8.71 -9.18 -18.37
N PHE A 311 -9.78 -8.91 -17.63
CA PHE A 311 -11.06 -9.60 -17.74
C PHE A 311 -12.19 -8.69 -18.27
N GLY A 312 -11.83 -7.56 -18.88
CA GLY A 312 -12.76 -6.59 -19.46
C GLY A 312 -13.11 -5.44 -18.53
N TYR A 313 -14.01 -4.57 -18.99
CA TYR A 313 -14.49 -3.40 -18.25
C TYR A 313 -15.94 -3.04 -18.60
N ILE A 314 -16.57 -2.25 -17.75
CA ILE A 314 -17.85 -1.56 -18.02
C ILE A 314 -17.56 -0.06 -18.17
N ALA A 315 -17.95 0.50 -19.31
CA ALA A 315 -17.67 1.90 -19.66
C ALA A 315 -18.52 2.92 -18.90
N ASP A 316 -19.75 2.55 -18.55
CA ASP A 316 -20.68 3.36 -17.75
C ASP A 316 -21.28 2.45 -16.68
N PRO A 317 -20.59 2.27 -15.54
CA PRO A 317 -21.00 1.33 -14.50
C PRO A 317 -22.34 1.70 -13.87
N VAL A 318 -22.74 2.97 -13.93
CA VAL A 318 -24.02 3.44 -13.36
C VAL A 318 -25.20 3.03 -14.24
N ASN A 319 -25.04 3.06 -15.56
CA ASN A 319 -26.16 2.82 -16.49
C ASN A 319 -26.07 1.50 -17.24
N SER A 320 -24.94 0.80 -17.22
CA SER A 320 -24.67 -0.41 -18.00
C SER A 320 -24.15 -1.56 -17.15
N THR A 321 -24.35 -2.78 -17.61
CA THR A 321 -23.71 -4.02 -17.12
C THR A 321 -22.94 -4.73 -18.24
N LYS A 322 -22.73 -4.05 -19.37
CA LYS A 322 -22.08 -4.61 -20.54
C LYS A 322 -20.56 -4.60 -20.35
N ILE A 323 -19.97 -5.78 -20.35
CA ILE A 323 -18.54 -5.99 -20.27
C ILE A 323 -17.95 -5.97 -21.69
N GLU A 324 -16.89 -5.19 -21.87
CA GLU A 324 -16.20 -5.01 -23.15
C GLU A 324 -14.69 -5.17 -23.02
N ASN A 325 -13.99 -5.31 -24.14
CA ASN A 325 -12.53 -5.28 -24.15
C ASN A 325 -12.07 -3.82 -23.98
N PHE A 326 -11.46 -3.53 -22.83
CA PHE A 326 -10.96 -2.19 -22.52
C PHE A 326 -9.95 -1.68 -23.57
N TYR A 327 -9.08 -2.56 -24.07
CA TYR A 327 -8.01 -2.20 -24.99
C TYR A 327 -8.48 -1.92 -26.42
N ALA A 328 -9.73 -2.26 -26.73
CA ALA A 328 -10.39 -1.91 -27.99
C ALA A 328 -11.23 -0.62 -27.90
N SER A 329 -11.26 0.03 -26.74
CA SER A 329 -12.09 1.21 -26.49
C SER A 329 -11.49 2.52 -27.02
N ASP A 330 -12.37 3.48 -27.31
CA ASP A 330 -11.96 4.85 -27.61
C ASP A 330 -11.29 5.53 -26.40
N LEU A 331 -11.67 5.16 -25.15
CA LEU A 331 -11.05 5.67 -23.93
C LEU A 331 -9.55 5.33 -23.87
N PHE A 332 -9.21 4.07 -24.12
CA PHE A 332 -7.81 3.63 -24.16
C PHE A 332 -7.04 4.28 -25.30
N LYS A 333 -7.66 4.38 -26.48
CA LYS A 333 -7.06 5.05 -27.63
C LYS A 333 -6.77 6.52 -27.36
N ASN A 334 -7.71 7.27 -26.79
CA ASN A 334 -7.56 8.68 -26.46
C ASN A 334 -6.41 8.90 -25.47
N TYR A 335 -6.33 8.07 -24.43
CA TYR A 335 -5.18 8.10 -23.51
C TYR A 335 -3.85 7.82 -24.24
N CYS A 336 -3.78 6.81 -25.10
CA CYS A 336 -2.54 6.50 -25.82
C CYS A 336 -2.10 7.62 -26.77
N VAL A 337 -3.05 8.33 -27.38
CA VAL A 337 -2.78 9.52 -28.20
C VAL A 337 -2.22 10.65 -27.34
N ALA A 338 -2.82 10.92 -26.18
CA ALA A 338 -2.31 11.92 -25.23
C ALA A 338 -0.91 11.54 -24.71
N ALA A 339 -0.69 10.30 -24.29
CA ALA A 339 0.60 9.80 -23.84
C ALA A 339 1.68 9.92 -24.91
N LYS A 340 1.36 9.60 -26.18
CA LYS A 340 2.27 9.82 -27.30
C LYS A 340 2.60 11.31 -27.47
N ASN A 341 1.60 12.18 -27.41
CA ASN A 341 1.81 13.62 -27.49
C ASN A 341 2.74 14.14 -26.38
N TRP A 342 2.51 13.69 -25.14
CA TRP A 342 3.33 14.06 -24.00
C TRP A 342 4.78 13.55 -24.15
N THR A 343 4.98 12.34 -24.63
CA THR A 343 6.32 11.78 -24.89
C THR A 343 7.04 12.49 -26.03
N ASP A 344 6.36 12.72 -27.16
CA ASP A 344 6.95 13.37 -28.34
C ASP A 344 7.36 14.84 -28.06
N ASN A 345 6.71 15.48 -27.07
CA ASN A 345 7.03 16.85 -26.62
C ASN A 345 7.84 16.91 -25.32
N ASP A 346 8.37 15.78 -24.82
CA ASP A 346 9.21 15.72 -23.62
C ASP A 346 8.50 16.21 -22.34
N TYR A 347 7.18 16.06 -22.26
CA TYR A 347 6.34 16.36 -21.09
C TYR A 347 6.30 15.21 -20.08
N MET A 348 6.87 14.05 -20.40
CA MET A 348 7.12 12.96 -19.47
C MET A 348 8.62 12.63 -19.44
N PRO A 349 9.14 12.12 -18.31
CA PRO A 349 10.55 11.71 -18.22
C PRO A 349 10.96 10.74 -19.33
N ALA A 350 12.07 11.04 -20.00
CA ALA A 350 12.65 10.16 -21.01
C ALA A 350 13.10 8.83 -20.39
N GLY A 351 12.88 7.73 -21.10
CA GLY A 351 13.31 6.41 -20.62
C GLY A 351 12.47 5.85 -19.48
N SER A 352 11.20 6.25 -19.37
CA SER A 352 10.17 5.69 -18.45
C SER A 352 10.22 4.16 -18.32
N LEU A 353 10.49 3.44 -19.42
CA LEU A 353 10.61 1.96 -19.42
C LEU A 353 11.88 1.42 -18.72
N THR A 354 12.85 2.28 -18.38
CA THR A 354 14.13 1.91 -17.75
C THR A 354 14.43 2.69 -16.46
N ASP A 355 13.66 3.74 -16.21
CA ASP A 355 13.77 4.55 -15.00
C ASP A 355 13.02 3.87 -13.86
N THR A 356 13.73 3.67 -12.74
CA THR A 356 13.18 3.03 -11.54
C THR A 356 12.66 4.04 -10.52
N THR A 357 12.74 5.33 -10.81
CA THR A 357 12.19 6.41 -9.96
C THR A 357 10.67 6.39 -10.07
N THR A 358 9.98 6.30 -8.94
CA THR A 358 8.51 6.27 -8.95
C THR A 358 7.95 7.65 -9.32
N PRO A 359 6.75 7.71 -9.91
CA PRO A 359 6.08 9.00 -10.17
C PRO A 359 5.94 9.85 -8.90
N GLN A 360 5.63 9.23 -7.76
CA GLN A 360 5.51 9.89 -6.45
C GLN A 360 6.83 10.50 -5.98
N GLU A 361 7.96 9.81 -6.19
CA GLU A 361 9.28 10.35 -5.83
C GLU A 361 9.64 11.54 -6.72
N TYR A 362 9.34 11.48 -8.02
CA TYR A 362 9.53 12.64 -8.90
C TYR A 362 8.65 13.83 -8.51
N PHE A 363 7.39 13.58 -8.13
CA PHE A 363 6.49 14.62 -7.64
C PHE A 363 7.05 15.27 -6.37
N LYS A 364 7.53 14.47 -5.42
CA LYS A 364 8.20 14.94 -4.19
C LYS A 364 9.47 15.76 -4.45
N MET A 365 10.23 15.42 -5.49
CA MET A 365 11.40 16.19 -5.93
C MET A 365 11.05 17.44 -6.75
N GLU A 366 9.76 17.79 -6.87
CA GLU A 366 9.27 18.93 -7.68
C GLU A 366 9.67 18.82 -9.17
N LYS A 367 9.78 17.57 -9.66
CA LYS A 367 10.11 17.27 -11.07
C LYS A 367 8.90 16.93 -11.92
N LEU A 368 7.75 16.66 -11.31
CA LEU A 368 6.46 16.58 -11.99
C LEU A 368 5.56 17.74 -11.54
N PHE A 369 4.73 18.20 -12.45
CA PHE A 369 3.62 19.08 -12.12
C PHE A 369 2.51 18.33 -11.40
N GLY A 370 2.17 17.11 -11.83
CA GLY A 370 1.12 16.33 -11.21
C GLY A 370 0.99 14.89 -11.68
N LEU A 371 0.03 14.17 -11.09
CA LEU A 371 -0.21 12.74 -11.30
C LEU A 371 -1.72 12.44 -11.28
N PRO A 372 -2.20 11.45 -12.05
CA PRO A 372 -3.55 10.95 -11.86
C PRO A 372 -3.67 10.23 -10.52
N THR A 373 -4.85 10.31 -9.91
CA THR A 373 -5.17 9.71 -8.61
C THR A 373 -6.69 9.52 -8.46
N GLY A 374 -7.13 9.03 -7.30
CA GLY A 374 -8.53 9.12 -6.91
C GLY A 374 -8.85 10.50 -6.34
N TYR A 375 -10.12 10.84 -6.28
CA TYR A 375 -10.65 12.07 -5.72
C TYR A 375 -11.69 11.72 -4.67
N ASP A 376 -11.29 11.96 -3.42
CA ASP A 376 -12.12 12.03 -2.24
C ASP A 376 -11.40 12.96 -1.24
N MET A 377 -12.08 13.48 -0.22
CA MET A 377 -11.47 14.47 0.67
C MET A 377 -10.24 13.93 1.43
N SER A 378 -10.12 12.61 1.64
CA SER A 378 -8.96 12.01 2.33
C SER A 378 -7.70 11.99 1.46
N GLN A 379 -7.84 12.13 0.14
CA GLN A 379 -6.69 12.18 -0.78
C GLN A 379 -5.82 13.43 -0.58
N PHE A 380 -6.43 14.55 -0.19
CA PHE A 380 -5.71 15.81 0.02
C PHE A 380 -4.63 15.68 1.10
N ALA A 381 -4.99 15.17 2.27
CA ALA A 381 -4.05 14.90 3.36
C ALA A 381 -3.02 13.83 2.96
N THR A 382 -3.47 12.78 2.26
CA THR A 382 -2.60 11.69 1.80
C THR A 382 -1.50 12.20 0.88
N TRP A 383 -1.84 13.02 -0.11
CA TRP A 383 -0.89 13.57 -1.07
C TRP A 383 -0.05 14.71 -0.53
N GLN A 384 -0.55 15.48 0.43
CA GLN A 384 0.22 16.53 1.10
C GLN A 384 1.31 15.95 2.01
N SER A 385 1.08 14.75 2.56
CA SER A 385 2.03 14.09 3.44
C SER A 385 3.41 13.93 2.79
N GLY A 386 4.43 14.46 3.46
CA GLY A 386 5.81 14.41 2.99
C GLY A 386 6.17 15.39 1.87
N GLN A 387 5.28 16.29 1.46
CA GLN A 387 5.55 17.36 0.49
C GLN A 387 5.98 18.65 1.18
N SER A 388 6.93 19.36 0.58
CA SER A 388 7.38 20.69 1.02
C SER A 388 6.62 21.87 0.38
N PHE A 389 5.67 21.56 -0.50
CA PHE A 389 4.86 22.49 -1.26
C PHE A 389 3.37 22.19 -1.04
N ALA A 390 2.51 23.17 -1.31
CA ALA A 390 1.07 22.95 -1.29
C ALA A 390 0.63 22.11 -2.48
N ILE A 391 -0.26 21.14 -2.24
CA ILE A 391 -0.93 20.38 -3.30
C ILE A 391 -2.37 20.86 -3.48
N ASP A 392 -2.94 20.55 -4.63
CA ASP A 392 -4.38 20.55 -4.86
C ASP A 392 -4.74 19.38 -5.79
N ILE A 393 -6.01 19.00 -5.82
CA ILE A 393 -6.50 17.86 -6.62
C ILE A 393 -7.68 18.33 -7.44
N ALA A 394 -7.57 18.26 -8.76
CA ALA A 394 -8.69 18.50 -9.65
C ALA A 394 -9.55 17.24 -9.75
N GLN A 395 -10.86 17.37 -9.52
CA GLN A 395 -11.84 16.31 -9.78
C GLN A 395 -12.07 16.21 -11.30
N LEU A 396 -11.80 15.06 -11.92
CA LEU A 396 -11.89 14.90 -13.38
C LEU A 396 -13.28 14.43 -13.85
N ASP A 397 -14.02 13.73 -13.00
CA ASP A 397 -15.35 13.20 -13.33
C ASP A 397 -16.28 13.24 -12.10
N ASP A 398 -17.58 13.00 -12.25
CA ASP A 398 -18.50 12.97 -11.11
C ASP A 398 -18.28 11.73 -10.22
N PRO A 399 -18.60 11.75 -8.91
CA PRO A 399 -18.36 10.60 -8.05
C PRO A 399 -19.30 9.43 -8.38
N ILE A 400 -18.79 8.22 -8.18
CA ILE A 400 -19.57 6.98 -8.21
C ILE A 400 -19.19 6.07 -7.04
N ILE A 401 -20.05 5.11 -6.71
CA ILE A 401 -19.74 4.01 -5.78
C ILE A 401 -19.55 2.72 -6.58
N THR A 402 -18.43 2.04 -6.43
CA THR A 402 -18.09 0.80 -7.16
C THR A 402 -17.79 -0.34 -6.20
N THR A 403 -17.70 -1.56 -6.71
CA THR A 403 -17.26 -2.71 -5.91
C THR A 403 -15.90 -2.44 -5.26
N ALA A 404 -14.95 -1.91 -6.04
CA ALA A 404 -13.63 -1.57 -5.55
C ALA A 404 -13.66 -0.54 -4.41
N SER A 405 -14.43 0.54 -4.55
CA SER A 405 -14.45 1.59 -3.50
C SER A 405 -15.13 1.14 -2.20
N THR A 406 -16.01 0.13 -2.27
CA THR A 406 -16.68 -0.43 -1.09
C THR A 406 -15.91 -1.55 -0.40
N ALA A 407 -15.11 -2.33 -1.15
CA ALA A 407 -14.41 -3.51 -0.67
C ALA A 407 -12.93 -3.25 -0.35
N GLU A 408 -12.59 -1.99 -0.03
CA GLU A 408 -11.26 -1.56 0.37
C GLU A 408 -11.21 -1.11 1.83
N ARG A 409 -10.03 -1.25 2.46
CA ARG A 409 -9.74 -0.77 3.83
C ARG A 409 -10.78 -1.25 4.85
N MET A 410 -10.89 -2.57 4.97
CA MET A 410 -11.76 -3.24 5.93
C MET A 410 -10.94 -3.92 7.03
N TRP A 411 -11.61 -4.28 8.12
CA TRP A 411 -11.04 -5.03 9.24
C TRP A 411 -11.66 -6.42 9.33
N GLY A 412 -10.84 -7.45 9.28
CA GLY A 412 -11.26 -8.83 9.51
C GLY A 412 -10.66 -9.39 10.80
N ILE A 413 -11.26 -10.45 11.33
CA ILE A 413 -10.70 -11.22 12.44
C ILE A 413 -10.04 -12.49 11.89
N ALA A 414 -8.79 -12.73 12.29
CA ALA A 414 -8.01 -13.89 11.85
C ALA A 414 -8.65 -15.20 12.31
N ALA A 415 -8.68 -16.20 11.42
CA ALA A 415 -9.29 -17.50 11.68
C ALA A 415 -8.67 -18.27 12.86
N ASN A 416 -7.42 -17.96 13.22
CA ASN A 416 -6.73 -18.56 14.36
C ASN A 416 -6.83 -17.75 15.66
N SER A 417 -7.49 -16.58 15.66
CA SER A 417 -7.66 -15.77 16.87
C SER A 417 -8.29 -16.59 18.00
N LYS A 418 -7.75 -16.44 19.21
CA LYS A 418 -8.30 -17.08 20.42
C LYS A 418 -9.22 -16.16 21.20
N HIS A 419 -9.34 -14.89 20.78
CA HIS A 419 -10.05 -13.85 21.51
C HIS A 419 -10.95 -13.01 20.57
N PRO A 420 -11.81 -13.63 19.73
CA PRO A 420 -12.61 -12.90 18.73
C PRO A 420 -13.56 -11.86 19.35
N GLU A 421 -14.17 -12.17 20.49
CA GLU A 421 -15.02 -11.22 21.24
C GLU A 421 -14.22 -9.97 21.65
N LYS A 422 -13.01 -10.16 22.18
CA LYS A 422 -12.14 -9.06 22.61
C LYS A 422 -11.60 -8.25 21.44
N ALA A 423 -11.31 -8.91 20.31
CA ALA A 423 -10.90 -8.23 19.09
C ALA A 423 -12.03 -7.35 18.53
N MET A 424 -13.28 -7.80 18.58
CA MET A 424 -14.44 -6.99 18.19
C MET A 424 -14.71 -5.84 19.16
N GLU A 425 -14.56 -6.05 20.47
CA GLU A 425 -14.61 -4.96 21.46
C GLU A 425 -13.52 -3.91 21.22
N LEU A 426 -12.32 -4.33 20.80
CA LEU A 426 -11.24 -3.41 20.41
C LEU A 426 -11.63 -2.63 19.14
N LEU A 427 -12.19 -3.26 18.12
CA LEU A 427 -12.68 -2.56 16.91
C LEU A 427 -13.77 -1.54 17.24
N GLU A 428 -14.72 -1.90 18.12
CA GLU A 428 -15.74 -0.97 18.64
C GLU A 428 -15.10 0.23 19.33
N LEU A 429 -14.11 0.01 20.20
CA LEU A 429 -13.42 1.08 20.92
C LEU A 429 -12.62 1.97 19.96
N ILE A 430 -11.89 1.37 19.01
CA ILE A 430 -11.18 2.09 17.94
C ILE A 430 -12.15 2.98 17.17
N TYR A 431 -13.33 2.47 16.83
CA TYR A 431 -14.30 3.22 16.05
C TYR A 431 -14.94 4.35 16.85
N THR A 432 -15.30 4.09 18.10
CA THR A 432 -16.10 5.01 18.92
C THR A 432 -15.29 6.04 19.72
N ASN A 433 -14.00 5.79 19.95
CA ASN A 433 -13.11 6.65 20.73
C ASN A 433 -12.06 7.32 19.85
N ALA A 434 -12.21 8.63 19.65
CA ALA A 434 -11.31 9.42 18.82
C ALA A 434 -9.87 9.42 19.33
N ASP A 435 -9.60 9.37 20.64
CA ASP A 435 -8.22 9.34 21.16
C ASP A 435 -7.50 8.05 20.75
N VAL A 436 -8.22 6.91 20.79
CA VAL A 436 -7.72 5.61 20.35
C VAL A 436 -7.47 5.61 18.84
N ALA A 437 -8.43 6.10 18.06
CA ALA A 437 -8.30 6.23 16.61
C ALA A 437 -7.14 7.14 16.21
N ASN A 438 -7.01 8.31 16.84
CA ASN A 438 -5.98 9.30 16.54
C ASN A 438 -4.59 8.80 16.94
N LEU A 439 -4.45 8.04 18.04
CA LEU A 439 -3.19 7.37 18.39
C LEU A 439 -2.77 6.36 17.31
N LEU A 440 -3.70 5.55 16.80
CA LEU A 440 -3.43 4.59 15.74
C LEU A 440 -3.17 5.25 14.37
N GLN A 441 -3.82 6.38 14.09
CA GLN A 441 -3.68 7.06 12.80
C GLN A 441 -2.41 7.93 12.73
N TYR A 442 -2.15 8.74 13.77
CA TYR A 442 -1.15 9.80 13.77
C TYR A 442 -0.09 9.66 14.87
N GLY A 443 -0.28 8.79 15.85
CA GLY A 443 0.65 8.61 16.97
C GLY A 443 0.42 9.61 18.12
N ILE A 444 1.50 10.09 18.75
CA ILE A 444 1.44 10.87 20.00
C ILE A 444 1.50 12.36 19.68
N GLU A 445 0.54 13.14 20.18
CA GLU A 445 0.52 14.61 20.06
C GLU A 445 1.78 15.23 20.69
N GLY A 446 2.36 16.23 20.02
CA GLY A 446 3.63 16.88 20.35
C GLY A 446 4.86 16.12 19.85
N LYS A 447 4.77 14.79 19.68
CA LYS A 447 5.89 13.96 19.20
C LYS A 447 5.79 13.64 17.71
N HIS A 448 4.65 13.11 17.26
CA HIS A 448 4.44 12.69 15.86
C HIS A 448 3.60 13.69 15.07
N TYR A 449 2.70 14.41 15.72
CA TYR A 449 1.90 15.49 15.13
C TYR A 449 1.62 16.59 16.16
N THR A 450 1.13 17.74 15.72
CA THR A 450 0.54 18.78 16.57
C THR A 450 -0.85 19.15 16.05
N LYS A 451 -1.71 19.67 16.94
CA LYS A 451 -2.99 20.25 16.53
C LYS A 451 -2.76 21.63 15.90
N VAL A 452 -3.53 21.93 14.86
CA VAL A 452 -3.51 23.27 14.25
C VAL A 452 -4.27 24.24 15.15
N GLU A 453 -3.60 25.32 15.57
CA GLU A 453 -4.20 26.32 16.46
C GLU A 453 -5.43 26.97 15.82
N GLY A 454 -6.52 27.07 16.59
CA GLY A 454 -7.77 27.67 16.12
C GLY A 454 -8.70 26.72 15.35
N THR A 455 -8.32 25.45 15.20
CA THR A 455 -9.16 24.39 14.62
C THR A 455 -9.66 23.43 15.69
N GLU A 456 -10.72 22.67 15.39
CA GLU A 456 -11.27 21.67 16.32
C GLU A 456 -10.58 20.32 16.17
N ASN A 457 -10.47 19.82 14.93
CA ASN A 457 -10.03 18.44 14.65
C ASN A 457 -8.95 18.35 13.57
N VAL A 458 -8.16 19.41 13.36
CA VAL A 458 -7.10 19.43 12.34
C VAL A 458 -5.72 19.24 12.97
N CYS A 459 -4.91 18.36 12.36
CA CYS A 459 -3.53 18.11 12.76
C CYS A 459 -2.53 18.38 11.63
N THR A 460 -1.26 18.54 12.03
CA THR A 460 -0.12 18.72 11.13
C THR A 460 1.13 18.07 11.72
N ALA A 461 2.09 17.72 10.86
CA ALA A 461 3.42 17.32 11.30
C ALA A 461 4.29 18.52 11.74
N GLU A 462 3.90 19.74 11.39
CA GLU A 462 4.66 20.95 11.73
C GLU A 462 4.74 21.13 13.25
N GLY A 463 5.94 21.45 13.75
CA GLY A 463 6.18 21.66 15.18
C GLY A 463 6.26 20.39 16.03
N ALA A 464 6.07 19.20 15.46
CA ALA A 464 6.26 17.93 16.16
C ALA A 464 7.75 17.62 16.37
N GLU A 465 8.08 16.92 17.47
CA GLU A 465 9.48 16.57 17.81
C GLU A 465 10.12 15.64 16.77
N VAL A 466 9.38 14.64 16.31
CA VAL A 466 9.84 13.56 15.41
C VAL A 466 9.05 13.57 14.09
N GLY A 467 7.75 13.85 14.14
CA GLY A 467 6.90 13.81 12.95
C GLY A 467 6.53 12.39 12.50
N PRO A 468 6.03 12.23 11.26
CA PRO A 468 5.58 10.95 10.71
C PRO A 468 6.69 9.92 10.49
N GLU A 469 7.97 10.32 10.57
CA GLU A 469 9.11 9.38 10.53
C GLU A 469 9.19 8.49 11.78
N GLY A 470 8.61 8.94 12.90
CA GLY A 470 8.55 8.15 14.15
C GLY A 470 7.44 7.11 14.12
N TYR A 471 6.24 7.56 13.72
CA TYR A 471 5.05 6.75 13.59
C TYR A 471 4.06 7.40 12.62
N THR A 472 3.43 6.59 11.76
CA THR A 472 2.32 7.00 10.91
C THR A 472 1.49 5.78 10.50
N SER A 473 0.22 5.99 10.18
CA SER A 473 -0.56 5.04 9.38
C SER A 473 -0.89 5.64 8.01
N LEU A 474 -0.60 4.91 6.94
CA LEU A 474 -0.86 5.35 5.56
C LEU A 474 -2.01 4.60 4.87
N PHE A 475 -2.14 3.30 5.12
CA PHE A 475 -3.11 2.47 4.37
C PHE A 475 -4.27 1.95 5.21
N THR A 476 -4.17 2.01 6.54
CA THR A 476 -5.25 1.62 7.43
C THR A 476 -6.06 2.86 7.85
N LYS A 477 -7.38 2.69 7.99
CA LYS A 477 -8.29 3.74 8.47
C LYS A 477 -8.85 3.32 9.83
N TYR A 478 -8.88 4.27 10.75
CA TYR A 478 -9.35 4.07 12.12
C TYR A 478 -10.37 5.13 12.50
N GLY A 479 -11.33 4.75 13.35
CA GLY A 479 -12.27 5.70 13.95
C GLY A 479 -13.48 6.03 13.10
N ASP A 480 -14.50 6.51 13.79
CA ASP A 480 -15.61 7.24 13.21
C ASP A 480 -15.09 8.54 12.57
N PRO A 481 -15.22 8.72 11.24
CA PRO A 481 -14.73 9.90 10.53
C PRO A 481 -15.38 11.21 11.00
N THR A 482 -16.51 11.14 11.71
CA THR A 482 -17.16 12.32 12.31
C THR A 482 -16.48 12.81 13.59
N LYS A 483 -15.58 12.01 14.16
CA LYS A 483 -14.90 12.29 15.45
C LYS A 483 -13.37 12.27 15.34
N ALA A 484 -12.82 11.51 14.40
CA ALA A 484 -11.38 11.42 14.19
C ALA A 484 -10.81 12.73 13.63
N MET A 485 -9.52 12.98 13.89
CA MET A 485 -8.83 14.12 13.31
C MET A 485 -8.58 13.94 11.81
N THR A 486 -8.48 15.05 11.10
CA THR A 486 -7.98 15.11 9.72
C THR A 486 -6.66 15.86 9.69
N ALA A 487 -5.78 15.52 8.75
CA ALA A 487 -4.53 16.26 8.57
C ALA A 487 -4.67 17.35 7.50
N VAL A 488 -3.86 18.41 7.62
CA VAL A 488 -3.73 19.44 6.58
C VAL A 488 -3.46 18.81 5.20
N PRO A 489 -3.99 19.39 4.10
CA PRO A 489 -4.59 20.72 4.00
C PRO A 489 -6.10 20.75 4.29
N ASN A 490 -6.67 19.64 4.76
CA ASN A 490 -8.06 19.62 5.19
C ASN A 490 -8.28 20.57 6.37
N GLY A 491 -9.45 21.22 6.40
CA GLY A 491 -9.86 22.12 7.48
C GLY A 491 -10.98 21.51 8.33
N ASP A 492 -11.55 22.31 9.23
CA ASP A 492 -12.73 21.92 10.04
C ASP A 492 -13.96 21.62 9.16
N ASP A 493 -13.99 22.09 7.91
CA ASP A 493 -15.02 21.78 6.91
C ASP A 493 -14.86 20.41 6.24
N TYR A 494 -13.83 19.63 6.62
CA TYR A 494 -13.54 18.32 6.04
C TYR A 494 -14.73 17.38 6.08
N LEU A 495 -15.38 17.23 7.24
CA LEU A 495 -16.51 16.32 7.39
C LEU A 495 -17.70 16.76 6.54
N GLU A 496 -18.01 18.06 6.54
CA GLU A 496 -19.08 18.62 5.70
C GLU A 496 -18.85 18.31 4.21
N LYS A 497 -17.61 18.48 3.74
CA LYS A 497 -17.21 18.13 2.37
C LYS A 497 -17.28 16.63 2.09
N VAL A 498 -16.91 15.77 3.05
CA VAL A 498 -17.03 14.31 2.92
C VAL A 498 -18.49 13.92 2.77
N GLU A 499 -19.37 14.44 3.63
CA GLU A 499 -20.80 14.19 3.59
C GLU A 499 -21.44 14.70 2.29
N GLU A 500 -21.08 15.91 1.85
CA GLU A 500 -21.55 16.49 0.59
C GLU A 500 -21.10 15.65 -0.61
N PHE A 501 -19.83 15.24 -0.65
CA PHE A 501 -19.26 14.44 -1.73
C PHE A 501 -19.89 13.04 -1.83
N ASN A 502 -20.39 12.49 -0.73
CA ASN A 502 -21.03 11.17 -0.68
C ASN A 502 -22.56 11.22 -0.80
N LYS A 503 -23.14 12.41 -0.91
CA LYS A 503 -24.58 12.60 -0.97
C LYS A 503 -25.13 12.25 -2.36
N ASP A 504 -26.16 11.42 -2.39
CA ASP A 504 -26.91 11.06 -3.60
C ASP A 504 -26.02 10.51 -4.74
N VAL A 505 -24.87 9.91 -4.39
CA VAL A 505 -23.89 9.37 -5.35
C VAL A 505 -24.44 8.11 -6.00
N PRO A 506 -24.42 8.02 -7.34
CA PRO A 506 -24.88 6.82 -8.03
C PRO A 506 -23.95 5.64 -7.80
N THR A 507 -24.57 4.46 -7.66
CA THR A 507 -23.88 3.20 -7.45
C THR A 507 -23.77 2.42 -8.76
N SER A 508 -22.65 1.74 -8.96
CA SER A 508 -22.48 0.78 -10.05
C SER A 508 -23.56 -0.31 -10.02
N LYS A 509 -24.07 -0.68 -11.19
CA LYS A 509 -24.99 -1.82 -11.34
C LYS A 509 -24.33 -3.16 -11.02
N SER A 510 -23.02 -3.27 -11.16
CA SER A 510 -22.23 -4.46 -10.81
C SER A 510 -21.68 -4.42 -9.38
N LEU A 511 -22.20 -3.56 -8.50
CA LEU A 511 -21.72 -3.47 -7.12
C LEU A 511 -21.74 -4.85 -6.43
N GLY A 512 -20.58 -5.27 -5.91
CA GLY A 512 -20.39 -6.52 -5.19
C GLY A 512 -20.09 -7.72 -6.08
N TYR A 513 -20.11 -7.57 -7.39
CA TYR A 513 -19.78 -8.65 -8.31
C TYR A 513 -18.25 -8.86 -8.40
N VAL A 514 -17.83 -10.11 -8.30
CA VAL A 514 -16.43 -10.53 -8.49
C VAL A 514 -16.40 -11.65 -9.51
N PHE A 515 -15.58 -11.50 -10.55
CA PHE A 515 -15.42 -12.49 -11.60
C PHE A 515 -14.63 -13.71 -11.13
N ASP A 516 -15.17 -14.92 -11.34
CA ASP A 516 -14.46 -16.18 -11.14
C ASP A 516 -13.74 -16.60 -12.44
N VAL A 517 -12.41 -16.49 -12.42
CA VAL A 517 -11.55 -16.79 -13.56
C VAL A 517 -11.35 -18.29 -13.81
N THR A 518 -11.81 -19.18 -12.91
CA THR A 518 -11.48 -20.61 -12.92
C THR A 518 -11.74 -21.29 -14.27
N ASN A 519 -12.88 -20.97 -14.90
CA ASN A 519 -13.30 -21.57 -16.18
C ASN A 519 -12.49 -21.11 -17.39
N VAL A 520 -11.72 -20.02 -17.26
CA VAL A 520 -10.91 -19.40 -18.33
C VAL A 520 -9.47 -19.13 -17.88
N SER A 521 -8.98 -19.91 -16.92
CA SER A 521 -7.67 -19.71 -16.28
C SER A 521 -6.49 -19.78 -17.26
N ALA A 522 -6.58 -20.62 -18.30
CA ALA A 522 -5.53 -20.72 -19.32
C ALA A 522 -5.48 -19.46 -20.20
N GLU A 523 -6.63 -18.97 -20.63
CA GLU A 523 -6.80 -17.74 -21.40
C GLU A 523 -6.35 -16.53 -20.57
N ALA A 524 -6.74 -16.47 -19.29
CA ALA A 524 -6.33 -15.41 -18.36
C ALA A 524 -4.80 -15.28 -18.27
N GLY A 525 -4.09 -16.41 -18.12
CA GLY A 525 -2.63 -16.42 -18.11
C GLY A 525 -2.02 -15.96 -19.45
N ALA A 526 -2.62 -16.34 -20.58
CA ALA A 526 -2.15 -15.91 -21.90
C ALA A 526 -2.39 -14.40 -22.13
N VAL A 527 -3.58 -13.90 -21.81
CA VAL A 527 -3.95 -12.47 -21.91
C VAL A 527 -3.05 -11.61 -21.03
N SER A 528 -2.81 -11.99 -19.78
CA SER A 528 -1.95 -11.23 -18.87
C SER A 528 -0.53 -11.07 -19.41
N ASN A 529 0.03 -12.11 -20.04
CA ASN A 529 1.34 -12.03 -20.69
C ASN A 529 1.35 -11.05 -21.88
N VAL A 530 0.30 -11.06 -22.72
CA VAL A 530 0.17 -10.12 -23.84
C VAL A 530 0.05 -8.68 -23.33
N ILE A 531 -0.73 -8.45 -22.28
CA ILE A 531 -0.82 -7.13 -21.62
C ILE A 531 0.56 -6.68 -21.14
N ALA A 532 1.28 -7.52 -20.40
CA ALA A 532 2.61 -7.19 -19.89
C ALA A 532 3.64 -6.86 -20.99
N GLU A 533 3.52 -7.48 -22.17
CA GLU A 533 4.39 -7.21 -23.32
C GLU A 533 4.04 -5.89 -24.04
N HIS A 534 2.75 -5.57 -24.19
CA HIS A 534 2.31 -4.46 -25.05
C HIS A 534 1.96 -3.18 -24.30
N LEU A 535 1.39 -3.27 -23.09
CA LEU A 535 0.87 -2.14 -22.34
C LEU A 535 1.93 -1.07 -22.06
N PRO A 536 3.17 -1.41 -21.63
CA PRO A 536 4.13 -0.39 -21.23
C PRO A 536 4.46 0.62 -22.32
N ARG A 537 4.68 0.15 -23.56
CA ARG A 537 5.01 1.02 -24.71
C ARG A 537 3.84 1.89 -25.16
N LEU A 538 2.61 1.39 -25.04
CA LEU A 538 1.40 2.13 -25.41
C LEU A 538 1.12 3.23 -24.40
N GLN A 539 1.15 2.91 -23.10
CA GLN A 539 0.81 3.88 -22.07
C GLN A 539 1.89 4.93 -21.81
N SER A 540 3.14 4.64 -22.14
CA SER A 540 4.21 5.62 -22.13
C SER A 540 4.31 6.42 -23.44
N GLY A 541 3.45 6.15 -24.43
CA GLY A 541 3.52 6.80 -25.75
C GLY A 541 4.78 6.46 -26.55
N ASN A 542 5.56 5.44 -26.16
CA ASN A 542 6.75 4.98 -26.87
C ASN A 542 6.41 4.07 -28.06
N VAL A 543 5.51 4.54 -28.92
CA VAL A 543 5.10 3.89 -30.16
C VAL A 543 5.21 4.88 -31.32
N GLU A 544 5.57 4.37 -32.50
CA GLU A 544 5.65 5.18 -33.72
C GLU A 544 4.25 5.59 -34.19
N ASN A 545 3.31 4.65 -34.20
CA ASN A 545 1.92 4.84 -34.60
C ASN A 545 1.00 4.18 -33.57
N VAL A 546 0.13 4.98 -32.94
CA VAL A 546 -0.77 4.52 -31.87
C VAL A 546 -1.81 3.55 -32.41
N ASP A 547 -2.47 3.87 -33.53
CA ASP A 547 -3.51 3.02 -34.11
C ASP A 547 -2.98 1.64 -34.48
N ALA A 548 -1.83 1.58 -35.15
CA ALA A 548 -1.21 0.31 -35.54
C ALA A 548 -0.78 -0.51 -34.32
N ALA A 549 -0.26 0.13 -33.27
CA ALA A 549 0.16 -0.55 -32.05
C ALA A 549 -1.04 -1.08 -31.23
N ILE A 550 -2.16 -0.35 -31.21
CA ILE A 550 -3.42 -0.80 -30.60
C ILE A 550 -4.01 -1.95 -31.40
N GLU A 551 -4.05 -1.86 -32.74
CA GLU A 551 -4.54 -2.94 -33.59
C GLU A 551 -3.72 -4.22 -33.41
N GLU A 552 -2.38 -4.11 -33.36
CA GLU A 552 -1.50 -5.24 -33.06
C GLU A 552 -1.82 -5.86 -31.70
N PHE A 553 -2.01 -5.02 -30.68
CA PHE A 553 -2.28 -5.45 -29.31
C PHE A 553 -3.64 -6.14 -29.19
N VAL A 554 -4.72 -5.54 -29.69
CA VAL A 554 -6.07 -6.14 -29.66
C VAL A 554 -6.10 -7.47 -30.41
N ASN A 555 -5.46 -7.56 -31.58
CA ASN A 555 -5.35 -8.83 -32.31
C ASN A 555 -4.57 -9.91 -31.54
N ALA A 556 -3.57 -9.52 -30.74
CA ALA A 556 -2.84 -10.45 -29.88
C ALA A 556 -3.69 -10.91 -28.69
N LEU A 557 -4.46 -10.00 -28.08
CA LEU A 557 -5.40 -10.30 -27.00
C LEU A 557 -6.51 -11.27 -27.46
N ASP A 558 -7.09 -11.04 -28.64
CA ASP A 558 -8.13 -11.90 -29.19
C ASP A 558 -7.60 -13.32 -29.44
N LYS A 559 -6.37 -13.46 -29.96
CA LYS A 559 -5.70 -14.77 -30.11
C LYS A 559 -5.38 -15.44 -28.78
N ALA A 560 -5.11 -14.65 -27.74
CA ALA A 560 -4.83 -15.15 -26.40
C ALA A 560 -6.09 -15.57 -25.63
N GLY A 561 -7.29 -15.24 -26.13
CA GLY A 561 -8.57 -15.67 -25.56
C GLY A 561 -9.37 -14.57 -24.88
N MET A 562 -9.07 -13.29 -25.10
CA MET A 562 -9.80 -12.17 -24.49
C MET A 562 -11.32 -12.23 -24.72
N THR A 563 -11.75 -12.61 -25.93
CA THR A 563 -13.18 -12.77 -26.23
C THR A 563 -13.85 -13.81 -25.34
N ALA A 564 -13.22 -14.96 -25.11
CA ALA A 564 -13.77 -16.03 -24.27
C ALA A 564 -13.87 -15.60 -22.80
N ILE A 565 -12.89 -14.83 -22.32
CA ILE A 565 -12.91 -14.25 -20.97
C ILE A 565 -14.08 -13.28 -20.83
N ILE A 566 -14.27 -12.35 -21.77
CA ILE A 566 -15.35 -11.36 -21.73
C ILE A 566 -16.72 -12.05 -21.77
N GLU A 567 -16.90 -13.07 -22.62
CA GLU A 567 -18.15 -13.82 -22.71
C GLU A 567 -18.46 -14.58 -21.41
N GLU A 568 -17.47 -15.23 -20.79
CA GLU A 568 -17.67 -15.92 -19.52
C GLU A 568 -17.92 -14.93 -18.38
N ASN A 569 -17.21 -13.79 -18.36
CA ASN A 569 -17.43 -12.74 -17.36
C ASN A 569 -18.83 -12.12 -17.49
N GLN A 570 -19.28 -11.83 -18.72
CA GLN A 570 -20.65 -11.33 -18.94
C GLN A 570 -21.69 -12.34 -18.47
N LYS A 571 -21.49 -13.63 -18.78
CA LYS A 571 -22.40 -14.69 -18.34
C LYS A 571 -22.48 -14.80 -16.82
N GLN A 572 -21.36 -14.68 -16.11
CA GLN A 572 -21.33 -14.69 -14.65
C GLN A 572 -21.99 -13.45 -14.05
N LEU A 573 -21.74 -12.26 -14.63
CA LEU A 573 -22.41 -11.03 -14.22
C LEU A 573 -23.92 -11.12 -14.43
N ASP A 574 -24.38 -11.59 -15.59
CA ASP A 574 -25.81 -11.77 -15.87
C ASP A 574 -26.46 -12.70 -14.84
N ALA A 575 -25.80 -13.82 -14.50
CA ALA A 575 -26.28 -14.75 -13.48
C ALA A 575 -26.28 -14.15 -12.05
N TYR A 576 -25.33 -13.26 -11.75
CA TYR A 576 -25.30 -12.51 -10.49
C TYR A 576 -26.47 -11.52 -10.41
N MET A 577 -26.74 -10.80 -11.51
CA MET A 577 -27.85 -9.85 -11.60
C MET A 577 -29.23 -10.51 -11.48
N GLU A 578 -29.38 -11.78 -11.87
CA GLU A 578 -30.62 -12.54 -11.70
C GLU A 578 -30.91 -12.96 -10.24
N GLN A 579 -29.90 -12.94 -9.37
CA GLN A 579 -30.01 -13.35 -7.95
C GLN A 579 -30.29 -12.17 -7.01
N GLN A 580 -30.17 -10.94 -7.51
CA GLN A 580 -30.50 -9.68 -6.83
C GLN A 580 -32.01 -9.39 -6.95
#